data_AF-A0A060BRQ5-F1
#
_entry.id   AF-A0A060BRQ5-F1
#
_cell.length_a   1.000
_cell.length_b   1.000
_cell.length_c   1.000
_cell.angle_alpha   90.00
_cell.angle_beta   90.00
_cell.angle_gamma   90.00
#
_symmetry.space_group_name_H-M   'P 1'
#
loop_
_entity.id
_entity.type
_entity.pdbx_description
1 polymer ?
#
loop_
_entity_poly.entity_id
_entity_poly.type
_entity_poly.pdbx_seq_one_letter_code
_entity_poly.pdbx_strand_id
1 'polypeptide(L)'
;AGGDPMRLVTTVHGWVRHTLKTPLYYGIDRLCLPRYERVFCVSPDLVADCLGCGVPEARCELLENGIDVDAYQPTCDTARAKRDLGLPAERNVIAAVGRLSPEKGFDTLLSAFARVVHDHGRD
;
A
#
# COMPACT_ATOMS: atom_id res chain seq x y z
N ALA A 1 -23.12 18.87 33.13
CA ALA A 1 -22.23 18.86 31.96
C ALA A 1 -22.47 17.55 31.20
N GLY A 2 -23.43 17.56 30.26
CA GLY A 2 -23.74 16.40 29.42
C GLY A 2 -23.02 16.58 28.09
N GLY A 3 -21.74 16.23 28.05
CA GLY A 3 -21.01 16.08 26.79
C GLY A 3 -21.18 14.65 26.32
N ASP A 4 -21.51 14.45 25.05
CA ASP A 4 -21.52 13.12 24.44
C ASP A 4 -20.12 12.47 24.64
N PRO A 5 -20.03 11.20 25.06
CA PRO A 5 -18.74 10.57 25.31
C PRO A 5 -17.89 10.56 24.03
N MET A 6 -16.62 10.93 24.17
CA MET A 6 -15.66 10.93 23.07
C MET A 6 -15.52 9.52 22.49
N ARG A 7 -15.77 9.38 21.19
CA ARG A 7 -15.64 8.09 20.50
C ARG A 7 -14.23 7.86 19.99
N LEU A 8 -13.73 6.64 20.19
CA LEU A 8 -12.37 6.27 19.79
C LEU A 8 -12.38 5.43 18.51
N VAL A 9 -11.84 6.01 17.44
CA VAL A 9 -11.75 5.41 16.09
C VAL A 9 -10.31 5.47 15.62
N THR A 10 -9.84 4.42 14.93
CA THR A 10 -8.49 4.38 14.35
C THR A 10 -8.48 3.78 12.95
N THR A 11 -7.48 4.16 12.15
CA THR A 11 -7.18 3.54 10.86
C THR A 11 -5.80 2.90 10.92
N VAL A 12 -5.71 1.62 10.59
CA VAL A 12 -4.47 0.83 10.63
C VAL A 12 -3.79 0.92 9.28
N HIS A 13 -2.58 1.50 9.26
CA HIS A 13 -1.77 1.69 8.06
C HIS A 13 -0.53 0.78 8.05
N GLY A 14 -0.72 -0.50 8.38
CA GLY A 14 0.31 -1.53 8.30
C GLY A 14 1.55 -1.35 9.18
N TRP A 15 2.13 -2.47 9.58
CA TRP A 15 3.29 -2.52 10.45
C TRP A 15 4.57 -2.77 9.64
N VAL A 16 4.96 -1.79 8.81
CA VAL A 16 5.97 -1.99 7.76
C VAL A 16 7.39 -1.56 8.18
N ARG A 17 7.53 -0.70 9.20
CA ARG A 17 8.85 -0.20 9.62
C ARG A 17 9.49 -1.14 10.63
N HIS A 18 10.73 -1.58 10.37
CA HIS A 18 11.51 -2.34 11.36
C HIS A 18 12.61 -1.44 11.94
N THR A 19 12.37 -0.85 13.11
CA THR A 19 13.42 -0.33 14.01
C THR A 19 13.49 -1.19 15.26
N LEU A 20 14.59 -1.12 16.02
CA LEU A 20 14.79 -1.92 17.24
C LEU A 20 13.68 -1.75 18.30
N LYS A 21 13.00 -0.59 18.32
CA LYS A 21 11.89 -0.32 19.25
C LYS A 21 10.52 -0.74 18.72
N THR A 22 10.43 -1.08 17.43
CA THR A 22 9.16 -1.33 16.74
C THR A 22 8.37 -2.52 17.29
N PRO A 23 8.99 -3.66 17.65
CA PRO A 23 8.25 -4.79 18.21
C PRO A 23 7.46 -4.42 19.48
N LEU A 24 8.02 -3.54 20.32
CA LEU A 24 7.34 -3.04 21.52
C LEU A 24 6.13 -2.17 21.15
N TYR A 25 6.30 -1.24 20.22
CA TYR A 25 5.20 -0.39 19.74
C TYR A 25 4.08 -1.22 19.13
N TYR A 26 4.40 -2.22 18.31
CA TYR A 26 3.41 -3.12 17.72
C TYR A 26 2.70 -3.96 18.77
N GLY A 27 3.39 -4.41 19.82
CA GLY A 27 2.76 -5.10 20.94
C GLY A 27 1.75 -4.21 21.67
N ILE A 28 2.10 -2.94 21.92
CA ILE A 28 1.20 -1.97 22.56
C ILE A 28 -0.01 -1.67 21.66
N ASP A 29 0.22 -1.39 20.37
CA ASP A 29 -0.86 -1.15 19.40
C ASP A 29 -1.84 -2.32 19.37
N ARG A 30 -1.33 -3.55 19.21
CA ARG A 30 -2.15 -4.77 19.15
C ARG A 30 -2.95 -4.98 20.43
N LEU A 31 -2.40 -4.62 21.59
CA LEU A 31 -3.14 -4.68 22.86
C LEU A 31 -4.22 -3.60 22.96
N CYS A 32 -4.01 -2.43 22.35
CA CYS A 32 -4.95 -1.31 22.37
C CYS A 32 -6.09 -1.48 21.36
N LEU A 33 -5.83 -2.09 20.19
CA LEU A 33 -6.80 -2.22 19.09
C LEU A 33 -8.19 -2.76 19.50
N PRO A 34 -8.33 -3.81 20.33
CA PRO A 34 -9.65 -4.31 20.75
C PRO A 34 -10.47 -3.32 21.59
N ARG A 35 -9.84 -2.28 22.14
CA ARG A 35 -10.50 -1.25 22.95
C ARG A 35 -11.10 -0.12 22.11
N TYR A 36 -10.78 -0.04 20.82
CA TYR A 36 -11.39 0.94 19.92
C TYR A 36 -12.84 0.57 19.62
N GLU A 37 -13.68 1.58 19.44
CA GLU A 37 -15.07 1.37 19.01
C GLU A 37 -15.14 0.99 17.54
N ARG A 38 -14.23 1.54 16.73
CA ARG A 38 -14.09 1.22 15.31
C ARG A 38 -12.61 1.19 14.90
N VAL A 39 -12.26 0.21 14.08
CA VAL A 39 -10.94 -0.01 13.51
C VAL A 39 -11.11 -0.15 12.00
N PHE A 40 -10.60 0.83 11.25
CA PHE A 40 -10.57 0.79 9.80
C PHE A 40 -9.25 0.18 9.33
N CYS A 41 -9.33 -0.80 8.45
CA CYS A 41 -8.17 -1.46 7.85
C CYS A 41 -8.11 -1.10 6.37
N VAL A 42 -6.93 -0.78 5.86
CA VAL A 42 -6.76 -0.35 4.46
C VAL A 42 -6.53 -1.50 3.48
N SER A 43 -6.48 -2.74 3.97
CA SER A 43 -6.35 -3.95 3.16
C SER A 43 -6.97 -5.17 3.86
N PRO A 44 -7.35 -6.21 3.11
CA PRO A 44 -7.84 -7.47 3.68
C PRO A 44 -6.84 -8.14 4.62
N ASP A 45 -5.54 -8.07 4.32
CA ASP A 45 -4.49 -8.61 5.18
C ASP A 45 -4.50 -7.95 6.57
N LEU A 46 -4.73 -6.64 6.62
CA LEU A 46 -4.82 -5.91 7.89
C LEU A 46 -6.09 -6.23 8.66
N VAL A 47 -7.19 -6.54 7.98
CA VAL A 47 -8.40 -7.05 8.64
C VAL A 47 -8.07 -8.36 9.34
N ALA A 48 -7.46 -9.31 8.62
CA ALA A 48 -7.05 -10.59 9.18
C ALA A 48 -6.11 -10.42 10.39
N ASP A 49 -5.12 -9.54 10.28
CA ASP A 49 -4.21 -9.23 11.39
C ASP A 49 -4.95 -8.63 12.60
N CYS A 50 -5.87 -7.68 12.38
CA CYS A 50 -6.63 -7.03 13.45
C CYS A 50 -7.57 -8.01 14.17
N LEU A 51 -8.25 -8.89 13.42
CA LEU A 51 -9.04 -9.98 13.99
C LEU A 51 -8.16 -10.93 14.80
N GLY A 52 -6.98 -11.28 14.30
CA GLY A 52 -5.97 -12.07 15.01
C GLY A 52 -5.45 -11.40 16.29
N CYS A 53 -5.52 -10.08 16.38
CA CYS A 53 -5.19 -9.31 17.58
C CYS A 53 -6.37 -9.16 18.56
N GLY A 54 -7.53 -9.74 18.25
CA GLY A 54 -8.72 -9.74 19.12
C GLY A 54 -9.67 -8.56 18.91
N VAL A 55 -9.54 -7.81 17.81
CA VAL A 55 -10.55 -6.81 17.44
C VAL A 55 -11.86 -7.53 17.09
N PRO A 56 -13.01 -7.16 17.69
CA PRO A 56 -14.29 -7.76 17.32
C PRO A 56 -14.62 -7.47 15.85
N GLU A 57 -15.11 -8.48 15.12
CA GLU A 57 -15.47 -8.36 13.70
C GLU A 57 -16.46 -7.21 13.44
N ALA A 58 -17.46 -7.05 14.31
CA ALA A 58 -18.43 -5.94 14.22
C ALA A 58 -17.81 -4.53 14.33
N ARG A 59 -16.55 -4.41 14.73
CA ARG A 59 -15.81 -3.14 14.86
C ARG A 59 -14.66 -3.01 13.85
N CYS A 60 -14.35 -4.06 13.10
CA CYS A 60 -13.26 -4.09 12.15
C CYS A 60 -13.81 -3.93 10.73
N GLU A 61 -13.52 -2.82 10.07
CA GLU A 61 -14.05 -2.51 8.75
C GLU A 61 -12.94 -2.31 7.73
N LEU A 62 -13.12 -2.84 6.52
CA LEU A 62 -12.23 -2.58 5.39
C LEU A 62 -12.60 -1.24 4.76
N LEU A 63 -11.64 -0.31 4.75
CA LEU A 63 -11.74 0.99 4.08
C LEU A 63 -10.45 1.20 3.30
N GLU A 64 -10.48 0.85 2.02
CA GLU A 64 -9.33 0.99 1.12
C GLU A 64 -9.02 2.47 0.85
N ASN A 65 -7.74 2.77 0.63
CA ASN A 65 -7.33 4.14 0.29
C ASN A 65 -7.88 4.53 -1.08
N GLY A 66 -8.52 5.70 -1.17
CA GLY A 66 -8.95 6.28 -2.43
C GLY A 66 -7.81 6.95 -3.19
N ILE A 67 -8.02 7.16 -4.49
CA ILE A 67 -7.22 8.06 -5.33
C ILE A 67 -8.10 9.22 -5.78
N ASP A 68 -7.51 10.40 -5.94
CA ASP A 68 -8.21 11.53 -6.55
C ASP A 68 -8.34 11.30 -8.07
N VAL A 69 -9.53 10.91 -8.51
CA VAL A 69 -9.80 10.59 -9.91
C VAL A 69 -9.84 11.81 -10.82
N ASP A 70 -9.93 13.02 -10.27
CA ASP A 70 -9.88 14.26 -11.05
C ASP A 70 -8.43 14.70 -11.25
N ALA A 71 -7.57 14.48 -10.25
CA ALA A 71 -6.14 14.73 -10.36
C ALA A 71 -5.40 13.65 -11.19
N TYR A 72 -5.83 12.39 -11.12
CA TYR A 72 -5.18 11.26 -11.80
C TYR A 72 -5.94 10.79 -13.04
N GLN A 73 -5.92 11.63 -14.07
CA GLN A 73 -6.47 11.31 -15.39
C GLN A 73 -5.39 11.30 -16.47
N PRO A 74 -5.55 10.51 -17.55
CA PRO A 74 -4.67 10.61 -18.71
C PRO A 74 -4.72 12.03 -19.30
N THR A 75 -3.62 12.76 -19.21
CA THR A 75 -3.51 14.13 -19.74
C THR A 75 -2.97 14.18 -21.17
N CYS A 76 -2.41 13.07 -21.65
CA CYS A 76 -1.92 12.91 -23.01
C CYS A 76 -1.96 11.43 -23.43
N ASP A 77 -1.79 11.19 -24.73
CA ASP A 77 -1.60 9.84 -25.26
C ASP A 77 -0.23 9.26 -24.91
N THR A 78 -0.13 7.93 -24.96
CA THR A 78 1.09 7.19 -24.65
C THR A 78 2.27 7.57 -25.55
N ALA A 79 2.03 7.92 -26.82
CA ALA A 79 3.11 8.27 -27.74
C ALA A 79 3.72 9.62 -27.38
N ARG A 80 2.90 10.60 -26.98
CA ARG A 80 3.35 11.89 -26.44
C ARG A 80 4.10 11.71 -25.14
N ALA A 81 3.56 10.95 -24.18
CA ALA A 81 4.24 10.67 -22.92
C ALA A 81 5.63 10.05 -23.12
N LYS A 82 5.75 9.08 -24.06
CA LYS A 82 7.06 8.49 -24.42
C LYS A 82 8.01 9.52 -25.02
N ARG A 83 7.54 10.35 -25.97
CA ARG A 83 8.37 11.41 -26.57
C ARG A 83 8.88 12.41 -25.54
N ASP A 84 8.01 12.86 -24.63
CA ASP A 84 8.35 13.83 -23.59
C ASP A 84 9.40 13.26 -22.61
N LEU A 85 9.46 11.94 -22.45
CA LEU A 85 10.47 11.22 -21.66
C LEU A 85 11.69 10.74 -22.48
N GLY A 86 11.77 11.04 -23.79
CA GLY A 86 12.84 10.58 -24.66
C GLY A 86 12.85 9.07 -24.94
N LEU A 87 11.70 8.39 -24.78
CA LEU A 87 11.55 6.94 -24.97
C LEU A 87 11.10 6.61 -26.39
N PRO A 88 11.56 5.49 -26.98
CA PRO A 88 11.13 5.06 -28.32
C PRO A 88 9.63 4.73 -28.37
N ALA A 89 8.92 5.25 -29.37
CA ALA A 89 7.47 5.07 -29.51
C ALA A 89 7.04 3.59 -29.60
N GLU A 90 7.79 2.79 -30.35
CA GLU A 90 7.49 1.38 -30.65
C GLU A 90 7.90 0.40 -29.53
N ARG A 91 8.62 0.86 -28.51
CA ARG A 91 9.09 -0.02 -27.43
C ARG A 91 8.06 -0.11 -26.31
N ASN A 92 7.87 -1.30 -25.77
CA ASN A 92 7.12 -1.49 -24.53
C ASN A 92 7.91 -0.87 -23.37
N VAL A 93 7.20 -0.15 -22.51
CA VAL A 93 7.79 0.53 -21.35
C VAL A 93 7.14 -0.03 -20.10
N ILE A 94 7.97 -0.50 -19.17
CA ILE A 94 7.55 -0.94 -17.84
C ILE A 94 8.05 0.11 -16.85
N ALA A 95 7.15 0.62 -16.01
CA ALA A 95 7.46 1.61 -14.98
C ALA A 95 7.08 1.06 -13.60
N ALA A 96 7.91 1.34 -12.60
CA ALA A 96 7.61 1.05 -11.20
C ALA A 96 7.93 2.28 -10.35
N VAL A 97 7.00 2.65 -9.47
CA VAL A 97 7.07 3.86 -8.66
C VAL A 97 6.87 3.49 -7.20
N GLY A 98 7.80 3.88 -6.35
CA GLY A 98 7.76 3.58 -4.92
C GLY A 98 9.06 3.93 -4.22
N ARG A 99 9.05 3.89 -2.88
CA ARG A 99 10.28 4.01 -2.07
C ARG A 99 11.25 2.88 -2.43
N LEU A 100 12.54 3.18 -2.56
CA LEU A 100 13.57 2.15 -2.74
C LEU A 100 13.78 1.39 -1.43
N SER A 101 12.95 0.38 -1.21
CA SER A 101 12.99 -0.46 -0.03
C SER A 101 12.62 -1.90 -0.38
N PRO A 102 13.08 -2.89 0.42
CA PRO A 102 12.92 -4.31 0.08
C PRO A 102 11.46 -4.70 -0.16
N GLU A 103 10.51 -4.14 0.60
CA GLU A 103 9.09 -4.46 0.45
C GLU A 103 8.48 -4.00 -0.88
N LYS A 104 9.19 -3.18 -1.67
CA LYS A 104 8.75 -2.72 -2.99
C LYS A 104 9.25 -3.60 -4.14
N GLY A 105 10.15 -4.56 -3.88
CA GLY A 105 10.48 -5.61 -4.84
C GLY A 105 11.11 -5.14 -6.16
N PHE A 106 11.83 -4.01 -6.17
CA PHE A 106 12.51 -3.52 -7.38
C PHE A 106 13.57 -4.50 -7.91
N ASP A 107 14.21 -5.25 -7.02
CA ASP A 107 15.13 -6.35 -7.34
C ASP A 107 14.44 -7.49 -8.10
N THR A 108 13.21 -7.84 -7.69
CA THR A 108 12.38 -8.84 -8.36
C THR A 108 11.97 -8.36 -9.74
N LEU A 109 11.55 -7.09 -9.86
CA LEU A 109 11.23 -6.48 -11.16
C LEU A 109 12.41 -6.53 -12.12
N LEU A 110 13.60 -6.13 -11.68
CA LEU A 110 14.81 -6.13 -12.51
C LEU A 110 15.18 -7.56 -12.94
N SER A 111 15.11 -8.52 -12.03
CA SER A 111 15.38 -9.93 -12.31
C SER A 111 14.40 -10.52 -13.32
N ALA A 112 13.11 -10.20 -13.20
CA ALA A 112 12.09 -10.60 -14.16
C ALA A 112 12.29 -9.93 -15.52
N PHE A 113 12.60 -8.62 -15.53
CA PHE A 113 12.84 -7.87 -16.76
C PHE A 113 14.04 -8.42 -17.55
N ALA A 114 15.13 -8.77 -16.87
CA ALA A 114 16.30 -9.39 -17.50
C ALA A 114 15.95 -10.71 -18.21
N ARG A 115 15.07 -11.54 -17.60
CA ARG A 115 14.59 -12.78 -18.22
C ARG A 115 13.73 -12.51 -19.44
N VAL A 116 12.77 -11.59 -19.34
CA VAL A 116 11.89 -11.19 -20.45
C VAL A 116 12.70 -10.68 -21.65
N VAL A 117 13.70 -9.83 -21.40
CA VAL A 117 14.58 -9.30 -22.47
C VAL A 117 15.45 -10.40 -23.08
N HIS A 118 15.93 -11.36 -22.28
CA HIS A 118 16.70 -12.49 -22.81
C HIS A 118 15.84 -13.40 -23.69
N ASP A 119 14.62 -13.69 -23.27
CA ASP A 119 13.72 -14.64 -23.94
C ASP A 119 13.05 -14.03 -25.19
N HIS A 120 12.82 -12.72 -25.21
CA HIS A 120 12.24 -11.98 -26.35
C HIS A 120 13.25 -11.13 -27.12
N GLY A 121 14.54 -11.13 -26.76
CA GLY A 121 15.60 -10.41 -27.46
C GLY A 121 16.15 -11.12 -28.71
N ARG A 122 15.50 -12.21 -29.15
CA ARG A 122 15.88 -12.99 -30.35
C ARG A 122 14.95 -12.77 -31.55
N ASP A 123 13.98 -11.86 -31.44
CA ASP A 123 13.06 -11.46 -32.51
C ASP A 123 13.32 -10.01 -32.96
#